data_AF-A0A8T7KAJ1-F1
#
_entry.id   AF-A0A8T7KAJ1-F1
#
_cell.length_a   1.000
_cell.length_b   1.000
_cell.length_c   1.000
_cell.angle_alpha   90.00
_cell.angle_beta   90.00
_cell.angle_gamma   90.00
#
_symmetry.space_group_name_H-M   'P 1'
#
loop_
_entity.id
_entity.type
_entity.pdbx_description
1 polymer ?
#
loop_
_entity_poly.entity_id
_entity_poly.type
_entity_poly.pdbx_seq_one_letter_code
_entity_poly.pdbx_strand_id
1 'polypeptide(L)'
;MRASTIAIISLLLLLGAAFLTMVLSVQADCVPGDYGTPGDDVINCTTSGAPDATEVFGETGNDSITIDTGVTVSNSVYGDAPGATPSGNDTIVNNGSVNGGLYGDASFADGSGNDTIVNNGQTSALIGDSFSGDGSGNDTLVNNGQTSNMYGDTVSGGSGSGSDTITNNGAVNFGIYGDSISGDSSGNDTITNNGSVTTIVGDSISGDSSGNDTITNNGTTTNIYGDNLSGGSSSGSDTITNNGVVVGDIDAGGGDDTVIIRGLSVVGDGINGGDGFDTLTFDLSSTNPAELQAIAQQIAAANPAGGTITIFGSTYNWLNFEQLTQILTVLQGNGYGAPLAVFCAVGGGIDVYIVVGNRGLLSLRLTPGQIRGGLEQAFATTSNVRIGLSTSAAFYVLSSGELQANTADNSYAFRFFYEPLCGPLPDVPAEPVITPEPVEELPANTIVNRPFSG
;
A
#
# COMPACT_ATOMS: atom_id res chain seq x y z
N MET A 1 -6.81 -4.14 -6.37
CA MET A 1 -6.72 -4.64 -7.77
C MET A 1 -6.82 -3.57 -8.87
N ARG A 2 -7.21 -2.30 -8.60
CA ARG A 2 -7.23 -1.23 -9.63
C ARG A 2 -5.99 -0.33 -9.63
N ALA A 3 -5.24 -0.23 -8.53
CA ALA A 3 -4.01 0.56 -8.46
C ALA A 3 -2.86 -0.05 -9.28
N SER A 4 -2.69 -1.37 -9.25
CA SER A 4 -1.66 -2.10 -10.00
C SER A 4 -1.81 -1.96 -11.53
N THR A 5 -3.03 -1.83 -12.05
CA THR A 5 -3.26 -1.66 -13.49
C THR A 5 -2.90 -0.26 -13.98
N ILE A 6 -2.98 0.76 -13.13
CA ILE A 6 -2.62 2.14 -13.50
C ILE A 6 -1.10 2.32 -13.53
N ALA A 7 -0.38 1.74 -12.56
CA ALA A 7 1.09 1.73 -12.57
C ALA A 7 1.66 1.00 -13.79
N ILE A 8 1.10 -0.15 -14.17
CA ILE A 8 1.53 -0.91 -15.35
C ILE A 8 1.22 -0.16 -16.66
N ILE A 9 0.10 0.57 -16.74
CA ILE A 9 -0.27 1.36 -17.94
C ILE A 9 0.59 2.63 -18.05
N SER A 10 0.90 3.30 -16.94
CA SER A 10 1.85 4.44 -16.96
C SER A 10 3.26 3.99 -17.34
N LEU A 11 3.73 2.84 -16.85
CA LEU A 11 5.02 2.26 -17.22
C LEU A 11 5.08 1.89 -18.72
N LEU A 12 4.01 1.31 -19.28
CA LEU A 12 3.89 1.02 -20.71
C LEU A 12 3.82 2.28 -21.60
N LEU A 13 3.25 3.38 -21.09
CA LEU A 13 3.20 4.67 -21.77
C LEU A 13 4.54 5.41 -21.72
N LEU A 14 5.29 5.32 -20.60
CA LEU A 14 6.66 5.83 -20.47
C LEU A 14 7.61 5.10 -21.42
N LEU A 15 7.57 3.76 -21.45
CA LEU A 15 8.33 2.95 -22.41
C LEU A 15 7.94 3.25 -23.87
N GLY A 16 6.68 3.59 -24.14
CA GLY A 16 6.19 3.95 -25.47
C GLY A 16 6.57 5.38 -25.90
N ALA A 17 6.71 6.31 -24.97
CA ALA A 17 7.08 7.70 -25.24
C ALA A 17 8.59 7.87 -25.47
N ALA A 18 9.43 7.17 -24.71
CA ALA A 18 10.88 7.12 -24.93
C ALA A 18 11.25 6.60 -26.35
N PHE A 19 10.40 5.75 -26.93
CA PHE A 19 10.62 5.19 -28.27
C PHE A 19 10.27 6.13 -29.43
N LEU A 20 9.51 7.23 -29.21
CA LEU A 20 8.94 8.04 -30.29
C LEU A 20 9.75 9.30 -30.65
N THR A 21 10.77 9.68 -29.88
CA THR A 21 11.63 10.85 -30.12
C THR A 21 12.96 10.53 -30.83
N MET A 22 13.23 9.27 -31.20
CA MET A 22 14.46 8.83 -31.90
C MET A 22 14.54 9.30 -33.37
N VAL A 23 14.72 10.59 -33.61
CA VAL A 23 15.00 11.15 -34.94
C VAL A 23 16.41 11.73 -34.94
N LEU A 24 17.36 10.90 -35.41
CA LEU A 24 18.80 11.18 -35.64
C LEU A 24 19.77 10.96 -34.46
N SER A 25 19.54 9.99 -33.57
CA SER A 25 20.60 9.56 -32.63
C SER A 25 21.66 8.71 -33.34
N VAL A 26 22.92 8.88 -32.94
CA VAL A 26 24.02 8.00 -33.35
C VAL A 26 23.84 6.69 -32.59
N GLN A 27 23.70 5.58 -33.32
CA GLN A 27 23.56 4.26 -32.71
C GLN A 27 24.96 3.70 -32.44
N ALA A 28 25.35 3.60 -31.18
CA ALA A 28 26.53 2.87 -30.75
C ALA A 28 26.11 1.46 -30.30
N ASP A 29 26.68 0.43 -30.94
CA ASP A 29 26.69 -0.93 -30.38
C ASP A 29 27.88 -1.01 -29.43
N CYS A 30 27.75 -1.59 -28.23
CA CYS A 30 28.88 -1.73 -27.28
C CYS A 30 29.99 -2.62 -27.86
N VAL A 31 30.92 -2.01 -28.59
CA VAL A 31 32.12 -2.62 -29.11
C VAL A 31 33.26 -2.18 -28.16
N PRO A 32 34.31 -2.99 -27.93
CA PRO A 32 35.22 -2.84 -26.78
C PRO A 32 35.70 -1.40 -26.43
N GLY A 33 35.08 -0.79 -25.41
CA GLY A 33 35.56 0.44 -24.75
C GLY A 33 34.70 1.70 -24.91
N ASP A 34 33.38 1.58 -25.12
CA ASP A 34 32.54 2.70 -25.55
C ASP A 34 32.19 3.69 -24.44
N TYR A 35 32.94 4.79 -24.50
CA TYR A 35 32.43 6.11 -24.24
C TYR A 35 31.48 6.49 -25.38
N GLY A 36 30.35 7.13 -25.08
CA GLY A 36 29.53 7.81 -26.07
C GLY A 36 30.29 8.95 -26.76
N THR A 37 29.54 9.87 -27.32
CA THR A 37 30.00 11.09 -27.96
C THR A 37 29.32 12.28 -27.31
N PRO A 38 29.90 13.49 -27.39
CA PRO A 38 29.17 14.66 -26.90
C PRO A 38 27.84 14.85 -27.65
N GLY A 39 26.72 14.79 -26.92
CA GLY A 39 25.35 14.92 -27.40
C GLY A 39 24.49 13.73 -26.98
N ASP A 40 23.23 13.70 -27.39
CA ASP A 40 22.30 12.60 -27.07
C ASP A 40 22.67 11.31 -27.85
N ASP A 41 23.05 10.25 -27.13
CA ASP A 41 23.42 8.95 -27.69
C ASP A 41 22.41 7.84 -27.40
N VAL A 42 22.49 6.80 -28.23
CA VAL A 42 21.80 5.52 -27.97
C VAL A 42 22.85 4.41 -27.96
N ILE A 43 23.07 3.83 -26.77
CA ILE A 43 24.09 2.82 -26.51
C ILE A 43 23.40 1.48 -26.21
N ASN A 44 23.63 0.48 -27.06
CA ASN A 44 23.05 -0.87 -26.88
C ASN A 44 24.13 -1.92 -26.70
N CYS A 45 24.24 -2.48 -25.49
CA CYS A 45 25.12 -3.60 -25.19
C CYS A 45 24.38 -4.92 -25.37
N THR A 46 24.81 -5.74 -26.34
CA THR A 46 24.20 -7.04 -26.67
C THR A 46 25.18 -8.18 -26.44
N THR A 47 24.76 -9.45 -26.46
CA THR A 47 25.72 -10.58 -26.33
C THR A 47 26.71 -10.69 -27.51
N SER A 48 26.34 -10.17 -28.69
CA SER A 48 27.23 -10.10 -29.86
C SER A 48 28.17 -8.89 -29.86
N GLY A 49 27.78 -7.83 -29.14
CA GLY A 49 28.61 -6.66 -28.80
C GLY A 49 28.70 -6.56 -27.29
N ALA A 50 29.18 -7.64 -26.65
CA ALA A 50 29.36 -7.62 -25.22
C ALA A 50 30.55 -6.69 -24.96
N PRO A 51 30.43 -5.71 -24.04
CA PRO A 51 31.55 -4.86 -23.73
C PRO A 51 32.71 -5.75 -23.24
N ASP A 52 33.84 -5.72 -23.94
CA ASP A 52 35.13 -6.02 -23.31
C ASP A 52 35.50 -4.91 -22.29
N ALA A 53 34.69 -3.85 -22.23
CA ALA A 53 34.86 -2.71 -21.36
C ALA A 53 34.55 -3.04 -19.90
N THR A 54 35.32 -2.41 -19.01
CA THR A 54 35.04 -2.37 -17.59
C THR A 54 33.77 -1.57 -17.29
N GLU A 55 33.52 -0.51 -18.05
CA GLU A 55 32.51 0.52 -17.79
C GLU A 55 31.80 0.92 -19.09
N VAL A 56 30.63 1.55 -18.98
CA VAL A 56 29.87 2.16 -20.08
C VAL A 56 29.56 3.61 -19.69
N PHE A 57 29.75 4.56 -20.62
CA PHE A 57 29.50 5.98 -20.41
C PHE A 57 28.69 6.55 -21.58
N GLY A 58 27.65 7.35 -21.32
CA GLY A 58 26.94 8.11 -22.35
C GLY A 58 27.67 9.38 -22.80
N GLU A 59 28.49 9.98 -21.94
CA GLU A 59 29.08 11.32 -22.12
C GLU A 59 28.02 12.42 -21.90
N THR A 60 28.26 13.66 -22.31
CA THR A 60 27.29 14.75 -22.11
C THR A 60 26.08 14.56 -23.01
N GLY A 61 24.85 14.68 -22.51
CA GLY A 61 23.67 14.59 -23.37
C GLY A 61 22.46 14.07 -22.62
N ASN A 62 21.42 13.69 -23.35
CA ASN A 62 20.37 12.81 -22.83
C ASN A 62 20.54 11.45 -23.51
N ASP A 63 21.16 10.52 -22.82
CA ASP A 63 21.61 9.25 -23.34
C ASP A 63 20.62 8.13 -23.05
N SER A 64 20.55 7.15 -23.95
CA SER A 64 19.74 5.94 -23.78
C SER A 64 20.65 4.73 -23.81
N ILE A 65 20.93 4.16 -22.64
CA ILE A 65 21.85 3.04 -22.44
C ILE A 65 21.07 1.77 -22.10
N THR A 66 21.27 0.69 -22.85
CA THR A 66 20.66 -0.63 -22.58
C THR A 66 21.70 -1.73 -22.45
N ILE A 67 21.68 -2.45 -21.33
CA ILE A 67 22.47 -3.67 -21.09
C ILE A 67 21.56 -4.89 -21.27
N ASP A 68 21.72 -5.66 -22.34
CA ASP A 68 20.85 -6.80 -22.63
C ASP A 68 21.04 -8.00 -21.68
N THR A 69 20.02 -8.85 -21.67
CA THR A 69 20.08 -10.17 -21.02
C THR A 69 21.31 -10.96 -21.47
N GLY A 70 22.06 -11.48 -20.50
CA GLY A 70 23.27 -12.27 -20.75
C GLY A 70 24.53 -11.44 -20.99
N VAL A 71 24.44 -10.11 -20.94
CA VAL A 71 25.60 -9.21 -20.91
C VAL A 71 26.08 -9.02 -19.48
N THR A 72 27.41 -8.94 -19.29
CA THR A 72 28.03 -8.60 -18.01
C THR A 72 28.92 -7.38 -18.17
N VAL A 73 28.63 -6.31 -17.41
CA VAL A 73 29.52 -5.16 -17.25
C VAL A 73 30.31 -5.35 -15.96
N SER A 74 31.64 -5.33 -16.08
CA SER A 74 32.50 -5.73 -14.97
C SER A 74 32.69 -4.67 -13.88
N ASN A 75 32.34 -3.42 -14.16
CA ASN A 75 32.22 -2.32 -13.21
C ASN A 75 30.84 -1.63 -13.39
N SER A 76 30.78 -0.33 -13.63
CA SER A 76 29.55 0.48 -13.60
C SER A 76 29.05 0.92 -14.98
N VAL A 77 27.82 1.43 -15.02
CA VAL A 77 27.22 2.15 -16.16
C VAL A 77 26.89 3.56 -15.69
N TYR A 78 27.28 4.56 -16.45
CA TYR A 78 27.05 5.98 -16.18
C TYR A 78 26.33 6.58 -17.38
N GLY A 79 25.30 7.41 -17.16
CA GLY A 79 24.78 8.24 -18.24
C GLY A 79 25.83 9.26 -18.64
N ASP A 80 26.48 9.91 -17.68
CA ASP A 80 27.52 10.90 -17.99
C ASP A 80 28.98 10.43 -17.78
N ALA A 81 29.93 11.04 -18.51
CA ALA A 81 31.35 10.68 -18.43
C ALA A 81 32.11 11.44 -17.31
N PRO A 82 33.14 10.82 -16.68
CA PRO A 82 33.96 11.48 -15.66
C PRO A 82 34.64 12.74 -16.20
N GLY A 83 34.35 13.90 -15.60
CA GLY A 83 34.94 15.19 -15.97
C GLY A 83 34.18 15.97 -17.05
N ALA A 84 33.06 15.43 -17.56
CA ALA A 84 31.99 16.25 -18.12
C ALA A 84 31.39 17.14 -17.01
N THR A 85 30.66 18.18 -17.39
CA THR A 85 29.67 18.78 -16.48
C THR A 85 28.46 17.86 -16.55
N PRO A 86 28.25 16.96 -15.57
CA PRO A 86 27.20 15.97 -15.65
C PRO A 86 25.87 16.70 -15.66
N SER A 87 25.17 16.60 -16.77
CA SER A 87 23.92 17.29 -16.99
C SER A 87 23.20 16.61 -18.13
N GLY A 88 22.11 15.93 -17.82
CA GLY A 88 21.42 15.08 -18.78
C GLY A 88 20.02 14.72 -18.32
N ASN A 89 19.30 13.96 -19.11
CA ASN A 89 18.14 13.21 -18.63
C ASN A 89 18.29 11.83 -19.25
N ASP A 90 19.09 11.01 -18.59
CA ASP A 90 19.59 9.77 -19.11
C ASP A 90 18.62 8.64 -18.81
N THR A 91 18.59 7.65 -19.69
CA THR A 91 17.76 6.46 -19.57
C THR A 91 18.65 5.23 -19.57
N ILE A 92 18.73 4.54 -18.44
CA ILE A 92 19.57 3.36 -18.27
C ILE A 92 18.68 2.14 -18.01
N VAL A 93 18.76 1.11 -18.85
CA VAL A 93 18.02 -0.14 -18.70
C VAL A 93 18.99 -1.31 -18.58
N ASN A 94 19.05 -1.93 -17.40
CA ASN A 94 19.85 -3.13 -17.15
C ASN A 94 19.00 -4.41 -17.13
N ASN A 95 19.11 -5.23 -18.17
CA ASN A 95 18.57 -6.59 -18.24
C ASN A 95 19.63 -7.68 -17.93
N GLY A 96 20.89 -7.29 -17.78
CA GLY A 96 22.04 -8.18 -17.61
C GLY A 96 22.59 -8.19 -16.18
N SER A 97 23.93 -8.23 -16.06
CA SER A 97 24.64 -8.15 -14.78
C SER A 97 25.64 -7.01 -14.83
N VAL A 98 25.53 -6.06 -13.90
CA VAL A 98 26.49 -4.97 -13.71
C VAL A 98 27.12 -5.16 -12.33
N ASN A 99 28.43 -5.30 -12.22
CA ASN A 99 29.05 -5.53 -10.91
C ASN A 99 29.10 -4.27 -10.05
N GLY A 100 29.24 -3.11 -10.70
CA GLY A 100 29.17 -1.78 -10.12
C GLY A 100 27.74 -1.24 -10.10
N GLY A 101 27.63 0.07 -9.99
CA GLY A 101 26.35 0.78 -9.94
C GLY A 101 25.85 1.20 -11.31
N LEU A 102 24.57 1.58 -11.36
CA LEU A 102 23.97 2.37 -12.42
C LEU A 102 23.84 3.80 -11.88
N TYR A 103 24.41 4.76 -12.58
CA TYR A 103 24.44 6.19 -12.24
C TYR A 103 23.78 6.91 -13.40
N GLY A 104 22.78 7.76 -13.17
CA GLY A 104 22.27 8.61 -14.25
C GLY A 104 23.35 9.57 -14.69
N ASP A 105 24.19 10.06 -13.77
CA ASP A 105 25.31 10.94 -14.09
C ASP A 105 26.70 10.30 -13.99
N ALA A 106 27.75 11.14 -13.89
CA ALA A 106 29.11 10.74 -13.61
C ALA A 106 29.34 10.32 -12.15
N SER A 107 30.42 9.57 -11.89
CA SER A 107 30.76 9.11 -10.53
C SER A 107 31.22 10.22 -9.56
N PHE A 108 32.01 11.20 -9.98
CA PHE A 108 32.66 12.16 -9.06
C PHE A 108 32.57 13.59 -9.57
N ALA A 109 31.38 14.18 -9.49
CA ALA A 109 31.08 15.56 -9.79
C ALA A 109 29.65 15.86 -9.31
N ASP A 110 29.29 17.13 -9.23
CA ASP A 110 27.89 17.51 -9.01
C ASP A 110 27.06 16.99 -10.20
N GLY A 111 25.99 16.26 -9.90
CA GLY A 111 25.06 15.71 -10.87
C GLY A 111 23.82 16.59 -11.02
N SER A 112 23.24 16.58 -12.20
CA SER A 112 21.93 17.15 -12.42
C SER A 112 21.19 16.45 -13.55
N GLY A 113 19.90 16.21 -13.37
CA GLY A 113 19.11 15.62 -14.43
C GLY A 113 17.69 15.27 -14.03
N ASN A 114 16.99 14.52 -14.85
CA ASN A 114 15.82 13.76 -14.42
C ASN A 114 15.98 12.40 -15.08
N ASP A 115 16.78 11.57 -14.45
CA ASP A 115 17.27 10.33 -14.99
C ASP A 115 16.26 9.20 -14.75
N THR A 116 16.28 8.22 -15.64
CA THR A 116 15.41 7.05 -15.56
C THR A 116 16.24 5.78 -15.57
N ILE A 117 16.30 5.10 -14.43
CA ILE A 117 17.10 3.90 -14.26
C ILE A 117 16.20 2.71 -13.97
N VAL A 118 16.26 1.69 -14.83
CA VAL A 118 15.48 0.45 -14.71
C VAL A 118 16.40 -0.75 -14.62
N ASN A 119 16.45 -1.38 -13.44
CA ASN A 119 17.19 -2.62 -13.21
C ASN A 119 16.26 -3.84 -13.24
N ASN A 120 16.28 -4.60 -14.32
CA ASN A 120 15.67 -5.93 -14.45
C ASN A 120 16.63 -7.07 -14.08
N GLY A 121 17.93 -6.77 -13.98
CA GLY A 121 19.01 -7.73 -13.76
C GLY A 121 19.63 -7.67 -12.37
N GLN A 122 20.96 -7.71 -12.30
CA GLN A 122 21.72 -7.54 -11.07
C GLN A 122 22.62 -6.31 -11.17
N THR A 123 22.67 -5.51 -10.11
CA THR A 123 23.61 -4.37 -9.95
C THR A 123 23.98 -4.17 -8.48
N SER A 124 24.99 -3.34 -8.18
CA SER A 124 25.32 -3.01 -6.80
C SER A 124 24.47 -1.85 -6.26
N ALA A 125 24.13 -0.85 -7.08
CA ALA A 125 23.34 0.30 -6.68
C ALA A 125 22.62 0.91 -7.89
N LEU A 126 21.49 1.57 -7.63
CA LEU A 126 20.89 2.55 -8.54
C LEU A 126 21.03 3.91 -7.87
N ILE A 127 21.54 4.89 -8.60
CA ILE A 127 21.86 6.23 -8.12
C ILE A 127 21.36 7.15 -9.24
N GLY A 128 20.38 8.01 -8.98
CA GLY A 128 19.82 8.85 -10.05
C GLY A 128 20.87 9.79 -10.58
N ASP A 129 21.66 10.43 -9.72
CA ASP A 129 22.78 11.27 -10.17
C ASP A 129 24.15 10.58 -10.00
N SER A 130 24.95 11.04 -9.02
CA SER A 130 26.38 10.81 -8.91
C SER A 130 26.76 10.01 -7.66
N PHE A 131 27.92 9.35 -7.66
CA PHE A 131 28.41 8.71 -6.44
C PHE A 131 28.85 9.74 -5.39
N SER A 132 29.41 10.87 -5.85
CA SER A 132 29.92 11.92 -4.99
C SER A 132 29.92 13.28 -5.67
N GLY A 133 29.48 14.28 -4.92
CA GLY A 133 29.08 15.59 -5.43
C GLY A 133 27.65 15.87 -4.98
N ASP A 134 27.20 17.12 -5.14
CA ASP A 134 25.79 17.47 -4.95
C ASP A 134 24.97 16.78 -6.06
N GLY A 135 23.77 16.30 -5.74
CA GLY A 135 22.81 15.76 -6.71
C GLY A 135 21.59 16.66 -6.80
N SER A 136 21.02 16.78 -7.99
CA SER A 136 19.75 17.46 -8.19
C SER A 136 18.95 16.86 -9.34
N GLY A 137 17.67 16.59 -9.12
CA GLY A 137 16.86 16.07 -10.21
C GLY A 137 15.49 15.62 -9.77
N ASN A 138 14.68 15.11 -10.69
CA ASN A 138 13.52 14.30 -10.28
C ASN A 138 13.66 12.95 -10.97
N ASP A 139 14.37 12.05 -10.33
CA ASP A 139 14.80 10.81 -10.92
C ASP A 139 13.74 9.73 -10.76
N THR A 140 13.75 8.78 -11.70
CA THR A 140 12.86 7.62 -11.69
C THR A 140 13.65 6.34 -11.64
N LEU A 141 13.63 5.68 -10.48
CA LEU A 141 14.41 4.49 -10.21
C LEU A 141 13.49 3.27 -10.06
N VAL A 142 13.68 2.24 -10.87
CA VAL A 142 12.88 1.02 -10.83
C VAL A 142 13.77 -0.21 -10.70
N ASN A 143 13.68 -0.91 -9.57
CA ASN A 143 14.33 -2.20 -9.37
C ASN A 143 13.33 -3.36 -9.49
N ASN A 144 13.39 -4.11 -10.59
CA ASN A 144 12.69 -5.38 -10.77
C ASN A 144 13.58 -6.60 -10.46
N GLY A 145 14.90 -6.40 -10.38
CA GLY A 145 15.89 -7.44 -10.16
C GLY A 145 16.49 -7.43 -8.74
N GLN A 146 17.81 -7.48 -8.66
CA GLN A 146 18.56 -7.40 -7.40
C GLN A 146 19.50 -6.20 -7.42
N THR A 147 19.49 -5.42 -6.35
CA THR A 147 20.46 -4.36 -6.08
C THR A 147 20.84 -4.34 -4.59
N SER A 148 21.91 -3.65 -4.23
CA SER A 148 22.24 -3.47 -2.82
C SER A 148 21.57 -2.22 -2.23
N ASN A 149 21.54 -1.11 -2.99
CA ASN A 149 20.90 0.14 -2.58
C ASN A 149 20.20 0.84 -3.75
N MET A 150 19.32 1.78 -3.42
CA MET A 150 18.73 2.77 -4.32
C MET A 150 18.80 4.15 -3.66
N TYR A 151 19.28 5.16 -4.39
CA TYR A 151 19.38 6.56 -3.97
C TYR A 151 18.80 7.39 -5.09
N GLY A 152 17.85 8.30 -4.82
CA GLY A 152 17.35 9.17 -5.88
C GLY A 152 18.45 10.06 -6.40
N ASP A 153 19.25 10.69 -5.54
CA ASP A 153 20.34 11.57 -5.99
C ASP A 153 21.73 10.93 -5.83
N THR A 154 22.43 11.22 -4.71
CA THR A 154 23.87 10.99 -4.54
C THR A 154 24.22 10.08 -3.36
N VAL A 155 25.35 9.38 -3.46
CA VAL A 155 25.77 8.46 -2.39
C VAL A 155 26.57 9.17 -1.30
N SER A 156 27.47 10.11 -1.63
CA SER A 156 28.40 10.61 -0.61
C SER A 156 28.97 12.00 -0.85
N GLY A 157 28.99 12.81 0.20
CA GLY A 157 29.78 14.05 0.25
C GLY A 157 29.18 15.27 -0.45
N GLY A 158 27.92 15.20 -0.88
CA GLY A 158 27.15 16.34 -1.37
C GLY A 158 25.68 16.27 -0.93
N SER A 159 24.96 17.36 -1.15
CA SER A 159 23.54 17.51 -0.83
C SER A 159 22.69 16.88 -1.93
N GLY A 160 21.64 16.15 -1.56
CA GLY A 160 20.62 15.70 -2.51
C GLY A 160 19.50 16.73 -2.60
N SER A 161 18.93 16.91 -3.79
CA SER A 161 17.73 17.70 -3.93
C SER A 161 16.87 17.19 -5.07
N GLY A 162 15.64 16.79 -4.79
CA GLY A 162 14.82 16.27 -5.88
C GLY A 162 13.38 16.09 -5.55
N SER A 163 12.68 15.30 -6.33
CA SER A 163 11.38 14.74 -5.94
C SER A 163 11.27 13.44 -6.69
N ASP A 164 11.93 12.45 -6.14
CA ASP A 164 12.29 11.23 -6.84
C ASP A 164 11.19 10.20 -6.75
N THR A 165 11.10 9.36 -7.77
CA THR A 165 10.16 8.25 -7.83
C THR A 165 10.92 6.94 -7.80
N ILE A 166 10.90 6.29 -6.64
CA ILE A 166 11.64 5.05 -6.40
C ILE A 166 10.68 3.88 -6.25
N THR A 167 10.79 2.87 -7.12
CA THR A 167 9.97 1.66 -7.07
C THR A 167 10.83 0.40 -6.96
N ASN A 168 10.71 -0.33 -5.85
CA ASN A 168 11.32 -1.64 -5.67
C ASN A 168 10.29 -2.77 -5.83
N ASN A 169 10.36 -3.50 -6.94
CA ASN A 169 9.61 -4.75 -7.18
C ASN A 169 10.45 -6.01 -6.88
N GLY A 170 11.77 -5.86 -6.75
CA GLY A 170 12.73 -6.94 -6.57
C GLY A 170 13.28 -7.04 -5.14
N ALA A 171 14.58 -7.27 -5.02
CA ALA A 171 15.29 -7.27 -3.75
C ALA A 171 16.32 -6.14 -3.69
N VAL A 172 16.29 -5.38 -2.59
CA VAL A 172 17.30 -4.40 -2.21
C VAL A 172 17.92 -4.88 -0.91
N ASN A 173 19.22 -5.13 -0.87
CA ASN A 173 19.83 -5.77 0.31
C ASN A 173 19.92 -4.84 1.52
N PHE A 174 20.11 -3.54 1.30
CA PHE A 174 20.31 -2.56 2.35
C PHE A 174 19.17 -1.53 2.34
N GLY A 175 19.35 -0.37 1.72
CA GLY A 175 18.39 0.72 1.83
C GLY A 175 17.85 1.25 0.52
N ILE A 176 16.68 1.86 0.62
CA ILE A 176 16.16 2.83 -0.34
C ILE A 176 16.14 4.18 0.37
N TYR A 177 16.69 5.20 -0.26
CA TYR A 177 16.78 6.58 0.23
C TYR A 177 16.23 7.46 -0.90
N GLY A 178 15.29 8.36 -0.60
CA GLY A 178 14.71 9.22 -1.64
C GLY A 178 15.78 10.12 -2.24
N ASP A 179 16.60 10.76 -1.41
CA ASP A 179 17.75 11.53 -1.90
C ASP A 179 19.06 10.73 -1.75
N SER A 180 19.74 10.86 -0.59
CA SER A 180 21.18 10.63 -0.44
C SER A 180 21.56 9.87 0.83
N ILE A 181 22.82 9.42 0.99
CA ILE A 181 23.26 8.91 2.32
C ILE A 181 23.58 10.06 3.28
N SER A 182 24.29 11.07 2.80
CA SER A 182 24.90 12.09 3.65
C SER A 182 24.86 13.43 2.97
N GLY A 183 24.57 14.48 3.72
CA GLY A 183 24.43 15.83 3.17
C GLY A 183 23.08 16.39 3.58
N ASP A 184 22.89 17.68 3.38
CA ASP A 184 21.54 18.22 3.54
C ASP A 184 20.70 17.69 2.37
N SER A 185 19.47 17.29 2.64
CA SER A 185 18.57 16.66 1.67
C SER A 185 17.27 17.42 1.60
N SER A 186 16.69 17.50 0.41
CA SER A 186 15.38 18.09 0.25
C SER A 186 14.63 17.50 -0.92
N GLY A 187 13.35 17.18 -0.73
CA GLY A 187 12.55 16.75 -1.86
C GLY A 187 11.10 16.51 -1.52
N ASN A 188 10.35 15.86 -2.38
CA ASN A 188 9.10 15.22 -1.96
C ASN A 188 9.06 13.89 -2.67
N ASP A 189 9.64 12.90 -2.04
CA ASP A 189 9.97 11.64 -2.68
C ASP A 189 8.79 10.68 -2.63
N THR A 190 8.66 9.88 -3.68
CA THR A 190 7.65 8.83 -3.78
C THR A 190 8.33 7.48 -3.82
N ILE A 191 8.31 6.79 -2.68
CA ILE A 191 8.95 5.49 -2.52
C ILE A 191 7.91 4.39 -2.42
N THR A 192 7.94 3.43 -3.35
CA THR A 192 7.07 2.25 -3.34
C THR A 192 7.87 0.97 -3.24
N ASN A 193 7.74 0.25 -2.12
CA ASN A 193 8.34 -1.07 -1.93
C ASN A 193 7.29 -2.18 -2.12
N ASN A 194 7.33 -2.89 -3.24
CA ASN A 194 6.58 -4.12 -3.49
C ASN A 194 7.41 -5.39 -3.19
N GLY A 195 8.72 -5.24 -3.04
CA GLY A 195 9.68 -6.32 -2.89
C GLY A 195 10.17 -6.51 -1.44
N SER A 196 11.47 -6.80 -1.31
CA SER A 196 12.15 -6.86 -0.01
C SER A 196 13.24 -5.79 0.05
N VAL A 197 13.33 -5.09 1.18
CA VAL A 197 14.38 -4.13 1.51
C VAL A 197 14.71 -4.21 3.00
N THR A 198 15.88 -3.75 3.45
CA THR A 198 16.16 -3.65 4.89
C THR A 198 15.58 -2.35 5.45
N THR A 199 15.90 -1.21 4.85
CA THR A 199 15.44 0.11 5.35
C THR A 199 14.88 0.96 4.21
N ILE A 200 13.83 1.71 4.50
CA ILE A 200 13.34 2.79 3.63
C ILE A 200 13.47 4.10 4.40
N VAL A 201 13.96 5.14 3.74
CA VAL A 201 14.14 6.49 4.26
C VAL A 201 13.62 7.45 3.19
N GLY A 202 12.74 8.39 3.56
CA GLY A 202 12.18 9.35 2.59
C GLY A 202 13.26 10.25 2.02
N ASP A 203 14.13 10.84 2.84
CA ASP A 203 15.25 11.65 2.39
C ASP A 203 16.58 10.86 2.51
N SER A 204 17.33 11.08 3.62
CA SER A 204 18.73 10.69 3.75
C SER A 204 19.11 9.97 5.05
N ILE A 205 20.27 9.32 5.10
CA ILE A 205 20.73 8.71 6.37
C ILE A 205 21.14 9.77 7.40
N SER A 206 21.75 10.87 6.95
CA SER A 206 22.30 11.89 7.84
C SER A 206 22.45 13.26 7.17
N GLY A 207 22.17 14.31 7.95
CA GLY A 207 22.17 15.70 7.49
C GLY A 207 20.82 16.35 7.84
N ASP A 208 20.70 17.66 7.62
CA ASP A 208 19.38 18.28 7.75
C ASP A 208 18.53 17.82 6.55
N SER A 209 17.29 17.39 6.79
CA SER A 209 16.45 16.77 5.77
C SER A 209 15.08 17.47 5.76
N SER A 210 14.53 17.67 4.56
CA SER A 210 13.21 18.29 4.45
C SER A 210 12.43 17.84 3.23
N GLY A 211 11.18 17.47 3.41
CA GLY A 211 10.34 17.09 2.30
C GLY A 211 9.01 16.56 2.75
N ASN A 212 8.01 16.50 1.88
CA ASN A 212 6.77 15.78 2.21
C ASN A 212 6.76 14.47 1.44
N ASP A 213 7.32 13.43 2.06
CA ASP A 213 7.56 12.17 1.39
C ASP A 213 6.32 11.28 1.40
N THR A 214 6.20 10.45 0.37
CA THR A 214 5.14 9.45 0.24
C THR A 214 5.76 8.07 0.16
N ILE A 215 5.70 7.33 1.27
CA ILE A 215 6.27 6.00 1.39
C ILE A 215 5.16 4.97 1.42
N THR A 216 5.16 4.02 0.47
CA THR A 216 4.22 2.89 0.44
C THR A 216 4.95 1.56 0.51
N ASN A 217 4.77 0.84 1.61
CA ASN A 217 5.29 -0.53 1.78
C ASN A 217 4.19 -1.56 1.51
N ASN A 218 4.26 -2.24 0.37
CA ASN A 218 3.45 -3.42 0.03
C ASN A 218 4.19 -4.74 0.30
N GLY A 219 5.52 -4.68 0.39
CA GLY A 219 6.40 -5.82 0.55
C GLY A 219 6.84 -6.07 1.99
N THR A 220 8.12 -6.42 2.16
CA THR A 220 8.76 -6.58 3.48
C THR A 220 9.90 -5.56 3.62
N THR A 221 9.93 -4.88 4.77
CA THR A 221 11.05 -4.05 5.20
C THR A 221 11.38 -4.31 6.67
N THR A 222 12.58 -3.94 7.12
CA THR A 222 12.87 -3.90 8.57
C THR A 222 12.35 -2.61 9.15
N ASN A 223 12.77 -1.46 8.63
CA ASN A 223 12.38 -0.15 9.15
C ASN A 223 11.90 0.79 8.04
N ILE A 224 11.11 1.78 8.42
CA ILE A 224 10.72 2.93 7.59
C ILE A 224 10.95 4.21 8.38
N TYR A 225 11.60 5.18 7.76
CA TYR A 225 11.80 6.54 8.25
C TYR A 225 11.14 7.51 7.29
N GLY A 226 10.41 8.50 7.82
CA GLY A 226 9.81 9.61 7.08
C GLY A 226 10.92 10.43 6.41
N ASP A 227 11.62 11.28 7.15
CA ASP A 227 12.76 12.01 6.58
C ASP A 227 14.07 11.21 6.66
N ASN A 228 14.70 11.12 7.84
CA ASN A 228 16.08 10.66 7.99
C ASN A 228 16.30 9.58 9.06
N LEU A 229 17.36 8.78 8.87
CA LEU A 229 17.68 7.69 9.81
C LEU A 229 18.40 8.18 11.07
N SER A 230 19.31 9.14 10.94
CA SER A 230 20.15 9.56 12.06
C SER A 230 20.77 10.95 11.94
N GLY A 231 20.49 11.79 12.94
CA GLY A 231 21.11 13.11 13.10
C GLY A 231 20.51 14.17 12.19
N GLY A 232 20.94 15.43 12.37
CA GLY A 232 20.35 16.57 11.67
C GLY A 232 18.96 16.95 12.19
N SER A 233 18.44 18.06 11.68
CA SER A 233 17.05 18.48 11.87
C SER A 233 16.24 17.91 10.70
N SER A 234 15.17 17.19 11.02
CA SER A 234 14.20 16.73 10.02
C SER A 234 12.96 17.63 10.03
N SER A 235 12.38 17.89 8.86
CA SER A 235 11.13 18.63 8.75
C SER A 235 10.38 18.27 7.49
N GLY A 236 9.17 17.79 7.64
CA GLY A 236 8.38 17.33 6.52
C GLY A 236 6.93 17.25 6.88
N SER A 237 6.14 16.55 6.09
CA SER A 237 4.78 16.17 6.46
C SER A 237 4.49 14.91 5.66
N ASP A 238 5.02 13.81 6.18
CA ASP A 238 5.18 12.58 5.45
C ASP A 238 3.90 11.76 5.47
N THR A 239 3.73 10.97 4.42
CA THR A 239 2.65 9.99 4.33
C THR A 239 3.24 8.59 4.18
N ILE A 240 3.20 7.82 5.27
CA ILE A 240 3.68 6.45 5.31
C ILE A 240 2.49 5.49 5.30
N THR A 241 2.34 4.70 4.23
CA THR A 241 1.32 3.65 4.12
C THR A 241 1.95 2.27 4.20
N ASN A 242 1.63 1.51 5.25
CA ASN A 242 2.01 0.12 5.38
C ASN A 242 0.86 -0.81 4.98
N ASN A 243 1.03 -1.51 3.85
CA ASN A 243 0.17 -2.61 3.39
C ASN A 243 0.82 -3.98 3.61
N GLY A 244 2.13 -4.02 3.91
CA GLY A 244 2.95 -5.22 3.99
C GLY A 244 3.44 -5.53 5.41
N VAL A 245 4.71 -5.94 5.52
CA VAL A 245 5.37 -6.27 6.78
C VAL A 245 6.51 -5.30 7.04
N VAL A 246 6.52 -4.71 8.22
CA VAL A 246 7.65 -3.98 8.81
C VAL A 246 8.09 -4.81 10.02
N VAL A 247 9.32 -5.33 9.99
CA VAL A 247 9.81 -6.21 11.07
C VAL A 247 10.17 -5.42 12.33
N GLY A 248 10.72 -4.23 12.16
CA GLY A 248 11.08 -3.30 13.22
C GLY A 248 10.09 -2.14 13.30
N ASP A 249 10.62 -0.92 13.18
CA ASP A 249 9.91 0.32 13.49
C ASP A 249 9.45 1.09 12.24
N ILE A 250 8.41 1.91 12.44
CA ILE A 250 8.09 3.06 11.59
C ILE A 250 8.35 4.32 12.42
N ASP A 251 9.15 5.24 11.92
CA ASP A 251 9.43 6.55 12.52
C ASP A 251 9.11 7.64 11.51
N ALA A 252 8.12 8.49 11.76
CA ALA A 252 7.71 9.50 10.79
C ALA A 252 8.59 10.76 10.82
N GLY A 253 9.30 11.02 11.92
CA GLY A 253 10.34 12.05 11.96
C GLY A 253 9.84 13.38 12.50
N GLY A 254 10.09 14.47 11.77
CA GLY A 254 9.67 15.79 12.20
C GLY A 254 8.71 16.36 11.17
N GLY A 255 7.58 16.93 11.58
CA GLY A 255 6.55 17.28 10.61
C GLY A 255 5.14 17.09 11.14
N ASP A 256 4.15 17.40 10.31
CA ASP A 256 2.77 17.00 10.59
C ASP A 256 2.47 15.72 9.80
N ASP A 257 2.84 14.56 10.36
CA ASP A 257 2.92 13.32 9.59
C ASP A 257 1.63 12.49 9.61
N THR A 258 1.51 11.58 8.65
CA THR A 258 0.40 10.62 8.54
C THR A 258 0.93 9.21 8.33
N VAL A 259 0.73 8.34 9.32
CA VAL A 259 1.01 6.90 9.21
C VAL A 259 -0.31 6.14 9.04
N ILE A 260 -0.40 5.31 7.99
CA ILE A 260 -1.59 4.53 7.64
C ILE A 260 -1.27 3.04 7.70
N ILE A 261 -1.90 2.34 8.64
CA ILE A 261 -1.86 0.88 8.77
C ILE A 261 -3.06 0.29 8.05
N ARG A 262 -2.81 -0.45 6.96
CA ARG A 262 -3.88 -1.03 6.13
C ARG A 262 -4.03 -2.52 6.31
N GLY A 263 -5.29 -2.97 6.31
CA GLY A 263 -5.65 -4.39 6.23
C GLY A 263 -5.07 -5.24 7.36
N LEU A 264 -4.24 -6.22 7.01
CA LEU A 264 -3.56 -7.13 7.94
C LEU A 264 -2.03 -6.86 8.00
N SER A 265 -1.60 -5.65 7.66
CA SER A 265 -0.19 -5.26 7.72
C SER A 265 0.37 -5.40 9.13
N VAL A 266 1.67 -5.62 9.23
CA VAL A 266 2.36 -5.85 10.51
C VAL A 266 3.43 -4.80 10.69
N VAL A 267 3.56 -4.31 11.92
CA VAL A 267 4.72 -3.56 12.43
C VAL A 267 5.18 -4.31 13.67
N GLY A 268 6.43 -4.79 13.65
CA GLY A 268 6.91 -5.72 14.68
C GLY A 268 7.21 -5.04 16.00
N ASP A 269 7.76 -3.83 15.96
CA ASP A 269 8.17 -3.09 17.15
C ASP A 269 7.20 -1.92 17.44
N GLY A 270 7.55 -0.69 17.04
CA GLY A 270 6.80 0.53 17.32
C GLY A 270 6.49 1.38 16.10
N ILE A 271 5.52 2.27 16.28
CA ILE A 271 5.19 3.34 15.35
C ILE A 271 5.38 4.66 16.11
N ASN A 272 6.26 5.52 15.64
CA ASN A 272 6.55 6.83 16.21
C ASN A 272 6.10 7.91 15.22
N GLY A 273 5.28 8.86 15.64
CA GLY A 273 4.97 10.06 14.84
C GLY A 273 6.19 10.96 14.85
N GLY A 274 6.50 11.50 16.02
CA GLY A 274 7.76 12.21 16.24
C GLY A 274 7.48 13.64 16.72
N ASP A 275 8.10 14.63 16.08
CA ASP A 275 7.92 16.03 16.43
C ASP A 275 6.88 16.69 15.50
N GLY A 276 5.72 17.10 16.02
CA GLY A 276 4.76 17.93 15.30
C GLY A 276 3.31 17.56 15.59
N PHE A 277 2.42 17.63 14.60
CA PHE A 277 1.05 17.12 14.71
C PHE A 277 0.85 15.88 13.85
N ASP A 278 0.95 14.71 14.48
CA ASP A 278 0.95 13.44 13.77
C ASP A 278 -0.39 12.71 13.85
N THR A 279 -0.72 12.01 12.77
CA THR A 279 -1.92 11.19 12.65
C THR A 279 -1.61 9.73 12.38
N LEU A 280 -2.01 8.84 13.29
CA LEU A 280 -2.02 7.40 13.05
C LEU A 280 -3.42 6.95 12.61
N THR A 281 -3.51 6.39 11.40
CA THR A 281 -4.75 5.95 10.77
C THR A 281 -4.80 4.43 10.65
N PHE A 282 -5.84 3.82 11.21
CA PHE A 282 -6.16 2.41 10.96
C PHE A 282 -7.19 2.28 9.83
N ASP A 283 -6.76 1.86 8.65
CA ASP A 283 -7.61 1.63 7.48
C ASP A 283 -7.90 0.12 7.34
N LEU A 284 -9.02 -0.28 7.94
CA LEU A 284 -9.35 -1.68 8.20
C LEU A 284 -10.63 -2.10 7.48
N SER A 285 -10.66 -3.37 7.10
CA SER A 285 -11.85 -3.97 6.51
C SER A 285 -12.11 -5.35 7.09
N SER A 286 -13.36 -5.66 7.40
CA SER A 286 -13.80 -6.98 7.86
C SER A 286 -15.21 -7.27 7.35
N THR A 287 -15.54 -8.55 7.21
CA THR A 287 -16.92 -9.00 6.96
C THR A 287 -17.78 -8.94 8.22
N ASN A 288 -17.17 -8.83 9.40
CA ASN A 288 -17.85 -8.75 10.69
C ASN A 288 -17.95 -7.30 11.18
N PRO A 289 -19.13 -6.66 11.12
CA PRO A 289 -19.29 -5.27 11.58
C PRO A 289 -19.20 -5.13 13.11
N ALA A 290 -19.49 -6.19 13.88
CA ALA A 290 -19.37 -6.14 15.33
C ALA A 290 -17.88 -6.09 15.75
N GLU A 291 -17.02 -6.79 15.02
CA GLU A 291 -15.57 -6.70 15.16
C GLU A 291 -15.06 -5.30 14.82
N LEU A 292 -15.46 -4.72 13.68
CA LEU A 292 -15.09 -3.34 13.33
C LEU A 292 -15.60 -2.33 14.36
N GLN A 293 -16.82 -2.53 14.89
CA GLN A 293 -17.36 -1.67 15.93
C GLN A 293 -16.60 -1.78 17.25
N ALA A 294 -16.13 -2.99 17.61
CA ALA A 294 -15.30 -3.21 18.78
C ALA A 294 -13.92 -2.58 18.62
N ILE A 295 -13.30 -2.71 17.44
CA ILE A 295 -12.05 -2.03 17.09
C ILE A 295 -12.24 -0.51 17.15
N ALA A 296 -13.35 0.00 16.61
CA ALA A 296 -13.65 1.43 16.64
C ALA A 296 -13.72 2.02 18.04
N GLN A 297 -14.32 1.27 18.98
CA GLN A 297 -14.40 1.67 20.37
C GLN A 297 -13.04 1.61 21.05
N GLN A 298 -12.20 0.63 20.72
CA GLN A 298 -10.83 0.53 21.24
C GLN A 298 -9.99 1.73 20.77
N ILE A 299 -10.01 2.06 19.47
CA ILE A 299 -9.27 3.21 18.92
C ILE A 299 -9.76 4.52 19.55
N ALA A 300 -11.08 4.74 19.64
CA ALA A 300 -11.65 5.95 20.22
C ALA A 300 -11.37 6.13 21.72
N ALA A 301 -11.09 5.04 22.44
CA ALA A 301 -10.75 5.05 23.86
C ALA A 301 -9.22 5.12 24.10
N ALA A 302 -8.41 4.90 23.08
CA ALA A 302 -6.96 4.87 23.19
C ALA A 302 -6.37 6.29 23.29
N ASN A 303 -5.19 6.40 23.90
CA ASN A 303 -4.46 7.65 24.02
C ASN A 303 -3.60 7.87 22.75
N PRO A 304 -3.79 8.95 21.98
CA PRO A 304 -2.96 9.23 20.81
C PRO A 304 -1.47 9.32 21.15
N ALA A 305 -1.10 9.96 22.26
CA ALA A 305 0.31 10.18 22.62
C ALA A 305 1.12 8.89 22.89
N GLY A 306 0.44 7.75 23.04
CA GLY A 306 1.09 6.45 23.07
C GLY A 306 0.20 5.36 23.65
N GLY A 307 0.32 4.15 23.11
CA GLY A 307 -0.53 3.04 23.49
C GLY A 307 -0.19 1.73 22.79
N THR A 308 -1.05 0.74 23.04
CA THR A 308 -1.00 -0.58 22.41
C THR A 308 -2.42 -1.05 22.10
N ILE A 309 -2.61 -1.67 20.94
CA ILE A 309 -3.89 -2.25 20.53
C ILE A 309 -3.63 -3.55 19.76
N THR A 310 -4.49 -4.55 19.97
CA THR A 310 -4.46 -5.78 19.18
C THR A 310 -5.63 -5.81 18.21
N ILE A 311 -5.33 -5.85 16.91
CA ILE A 311 -6.31 -5.84 15.82
C ILE A 311 -6.05 -7.06 14.94
N PHE A 312 -7.06 -7.90 14.71
CA PHE A 312 -6.96 -9.14 13.93
C PHE A 312 -5.80 -10.09 14.35
N GLY A 313 -5.38 -10.02 15.60
CA GLY A 313 -4.28 -10.83 16.15
C GLY A 313 -2.89 -10.18 16.08
N SER A 314 -2.74 -9.06 15.39
CA SER A 314 -1.52 -8.25 15.37
C SER A 314 -1.57 -7.20 16.47
N THR A 315 -0.47 -7.03 17.21
CA THR A 315 -0.35 -5.98 18.23
C THR A 315 0.42 -4.81 17.65
N TYR A 316 -0.15 -3.62 17.74
CA TYR A 316 0.46 -2.37 17.31
C TYR A 316 0.77 -1.53 18.52
N ASN A 317 2.02 -1.09 18.65
CA ASN A 317 2.46 -0.16 19.67
C ASN A 317 2.77 1.17 18.99
N TRP A 318 2.40 2.28 19.64
CA TRP A 318 2.72 3.61 19.12
C TRP A 318 3.10 4.59 20.22
N LEU A 319 3.77 5.68 19.81
CA LEU A 319 4.09 6.84 20.63
C LEU A 319 4.08 8.11 19.78
N ASN A 320 3.99 9.27 20.44
CA ASN A 320 4.10 10.60 19.83
C ASN A 320 3.12 10.80 18.65
N PHE A 321 1.82 10.62 18.91
CA PHE A 321 0.77 11.05 17.99
C PHE A 321 -0.20 11.98 18.69
N GLU A 322 -0.71 12.96 17.96
CA GLU A 322 -1.72 13.90 18.42
C GLU A 322 -3.12 13.40 18.08
N GLN A 323 -3.23 12.57 17.03
CA GLN A 323 -4.50 12.05 16.55
C GLN A 323 -4.46 10.57 16.16
N LEU A 324 -5.47 9.83 16.63
CA LEU A 324 -5.81 8.52 16.09
C LEU A 324 -7.06 8.66 15.21
N THR A 325 -7.00 8.14 13.98
CA THR A 325 -8.16 8.06 13.10
C THR A 325 -8.38 6.64 12.58
N GLN A 326 -9.53 6.43 11.95
CA GLN A 326 -9.89 5.14 11.40
C GLN A 326 -10.72 5.28 10.14
N ILE A 327 -10.49 4.37 9.20
CA ILE A 327 -11.31 4.17 8.02
C ILE A 327 -11.78 2.71 8.07
N LEU A 328 -13.06 2.50 8.38
CA LEU A 328 -13.61 1.16 8.60
C LEU A 328 -14.57 0.79 7.48
N THR A 329 -14.25 -0.29 6.77
CA THR A 329 -15.06 -0.78 5.65
C THR A 329 -15.65 -2.15 5.92
N VAL A 330 -16.98 -2.26 5.91
CA VAL A 330 -17.66 -3.56 5.97
C VAL A 330 -17.59 -4.22 4.59
N LEU A 331 -16.99 -5.41 4.51
CA LEU A 331 -16.89 -6.17 3.27
C LEU A 331 -18.18 -6.94 2.99
N GLN A 332 -18.59 -6.94 1.72
CA GLN A 332 -19.68 -7.78 1.21
C GLN A 332 -19.27 -9.25 1.22
N GLY A 333 -20.12 -10.12 1.76
CA GLY A 333 -19.81 -11.54 1.90
C GLY A 333 -19.70 -12.31 0.58
N ASN A 334 -20.38 -11.88 -0.47
CA ASN A 334 -20.47 -12.59 -1.75
C ASN A 334 -19.67 -11.97 -2.91
N GLY A 335 -18.77 -11.03 -2.61
CA GLY A 335 -17.91 -10.37 -3.60
C GLY A 335 -18.63 -9.38 -4.52
N TYR A 336 -17.85 -8.55 -5.21
CA TYR A 336 -18.36 -7.49 -6.07
C TYR A 336 -18.97 -8.03 -7.38
N GLY A 337 -19.99 -7.34 -7.91
CA GLY A 337 -20.61 -7.64 -9.22
C GLY A 337 -21.79 -8.61 -9.19
N ALA A 338 -22.11 -9.17 -8.01
CA ALA A 338 -23.32 -9.97 -7.84
C ALA A 338 -24.60 -9.12 -7.88
N PRO A 339 -25.75 -9.66 -8.36
CA PRO A 339 -27.03 -8.94 -8.42
C PRO A 339 -27.64 -8.70 -7.02
N LEU A 340 -27.08 -9.33 -5.99
CA LEU A 340 -27.37 -9.07 -4.59
C LEU A 340 -26.07 -8.91 -3.80
N ALA A 341 -26.13 -8.19 -2.69
CA ALA A 341 -25.04 -8.01 -1.75
C ALA A 341 -25.47 -8.41 -0.34
N VAL A 342 -24.72 -9.33 0.27
CA VAL A 342 -24.98 -9.83 1.63
C VAL A 342 -23.97 -9.21 2.59
N PHE A 343 -24.46 -8.58 3.64
CA PHE A 343 -23.64 -8.03 4.72
C PHE A 343 -24.10 -8.61 6.05
N CYS A 344 -23.15 -8.92 6.91
CA CYS A 344 -23.45 -9.16 8.32
C CYS A 344 -23.91 -7.82 8.93
N ALA A 345 -24.93 -7.86 9.79
CA ALA A 345 -25.45 -6.67 10.47
C ALA A 345 -24.89 -6.56 11.89
N VAL A 346 -24.73 -5.34 12.41
CA VAL A 346 -24.36 -5.11 13.81
C VAL A 346 -25.38 -5.81 14.72
N GLY A 347 -24.89 -6.60 15.67
CA GLY A 347 -25.73 -7.43 16.55
C GLY A 347 -26.09 -8.81 15.99
N GLY A 348 -25.48 -9.24 14.87
CA GLY A 348 -25.52 -10.62 14.37
C GLY A 348 -26.66 -10.98 13.42
N GLY A 349 -27.25 -9.97 12.78
CA GLY A 349 -28.24 -10.16 11.72
C GLY A 349 -27.58 -10.29 10.34
N ILE A 350 -28.40 -10.34 9.29
CA ILE A 350 -27.96 -10.27 7.89
C ILE A 350 -28.79 -9.22 7.15
N ASP A 351 -28.12 -8.31 6.47
CA ASP A 351 -28.73 -7.40 5.51
C ASP A 351 -28.44 -7.88 4.09
N VAL A 352 -29.49 -7.99 3.28
CA VAL A 352 -29.41 -8.33 1.86
C VAL A 352 -29.86 -7.12 1.05
N TYR A 353 -28.98 -6.61 0.22
CA TYR A 353 -29.25 -5.54 -0.73
C TYR A 353 -29.37 -6.13 -2.13
N ILE A 354 -30.29 -5.64 -2.95
CA ILE A 354 -30.22 -5.85 -4.40
C ILE A 354 -29.38 -4.76 -5.04
N VAL A 355 -28.62 -5.11 -6.06
CA VAL A 355 -27.78 -4.16 -6.80
C VAL A 355 -28.55 -3.70 -8.04
N VAL A 356 -28.88 -2.40 -8.09
CA VAL A 356 -29.55 -1.77 -9.22
C VAL A 356 -28.65 -0.66 -9.77
N GLY A 357 -28.00 -0.93 -10.91
CA GLY A 357 -26.92 -0.08 -11.40
C GLY A 357 -25.74 -0.08 -10.42
N ASN A 358 -25.32 1.10 -9.96
CA ASN A 358 -24.22 1.28 -8.98
C ASN A 358 -24.73 1.54 -7.55
N ARG A 359 -25.97 1.15 -7.23
CA ARG A 359 -26.59 1.37 -5.92
C ARG A 359 -27.10 0.06 -5.33
N GLY A 360 -26.86 -0.14 -4.03
CA GLY A 360 -27.51 -1.18 -3.24
C GLY A 360 -28.83 -0.67 -2.67
N LEU A 361 -29.92 -1.41 -2.85
CA LEU A 361 -31.20 -1.15 -2.19
C LEU A 361 -31.48 -2.27 -1.20
N LEU A 362 -31.69 -1.93 0.08
CA LEU A 362 -31.99 -2.91 1.11
C LEU A 362 -33.25 -3.69 0.73
N SER A 363 -33.10 -4.98 0.48
CA SER A 363 -34.16 -5.89 0.07
C SER A 363 -34.72 -6.64 1.27
N LEU A 364 -33.85 -7.06 2.20
CA LEU A 364 -34.22 -7.93 3.30
C LEU A 364 -33.27 -7.73 4.49
N ARG A 365 -33.83 -7.77 5.70
CA ARG A 365 -33.07 -7.78 6.97
C ARG A 365 -33.51 -8.98 7.78
N LEU A 366 -32.55 -9.78 8.25
CA LEU A 366 -32.74 -10.92 9.12
C LEU A 366 -32.20 -10.62 10.50
N THR A 367 -32.95 -10.96 11.53
CA THR A 367 -32.50 -10.90 12.92
C THR A 367 -31.70 -12.15 13.30
N PRO A 368 -30.85 -12.08 14.34
CA PRO A 368 -30.18 -13.27 14.88
C PRO A 368 -31.17 -14.39 15.24
N GLY A 369 -32.34 -14.03 15.77
CA GLY A 369 -33.39 -14.99 16.12
C GLY A 369 -33.97 -15.72 14.91
N GLN A 370 -34.18 -15.04 13.79
CA GLN A 370 -34.63 -15.69 12.55
C GLN A 370 -33.58 -16.68 12.02
N ILE A 371 -32.30 -16.32 12.08
CA ILE A 371 -31.21 -17.17 11.63
C ILE A 371 -31.11 -18.42 12.54
N ARG A 372 -31.11 -18.22 13.87
CA ARG A 372 -31.07 -19.34 14.83
C ARG A 372 -32.25 -20.28 14.67
N GLY A 373 -33.47 -19.76 14.69
CA GLY A 373 -34.68 -20.57 14.54
C GLY A 373 -34.71 -21.32 13.20
N GLY A 374 -34.19 -20.69 12.13
CA GLY A 374 -34.00 -21.34 10.84
C GLY A 374 -33.04 -22.52 10.85
N LEU A 375 -31.87 -22.36 11.49
CA LEU A 375 -30.88 -23.42 11.66
C LEU A 375 -31.45 -24.58 12.46
N GLU A 376 -32.07 -24.30 13.62
CA GLU A 376 -32.71 -25.30 14.46
C GLU A 376 -33.78 -26.08 13.69
N GLN A 377 -34.66 -25.39 12.95
CA GLN A 377 -35.71 -26.03 12.16
C GLN A 377 -35.16 -26.84 10.98
N ALA A 378 -34.15 -26.32 10.27
CA ALA A 378 -33.56 -27.00 9.12
C ALA A 378 -32.89 -28.31 9.52
N PHE A 379 -32.18 -28.32 10.66
CA PHE A 379 -31.59 -29.53 11.22
C PHE A 379 -32.67 -30.51 11.73
N ALA A 380 -33.67 -30.03 12.45
CA ALA A 380 -34.74 -30.88 12.98
C ALA A 380 -35.58 -31.57 11.89
N THR A 381 -35.78 -30.91 10.76
CA THR A 381 -36.64 -31.39 9.66
C THR A 381 -35.88 -31.94 8.46
N THR A 382 -34.55 -31.92 8.51
CA THR A 382 -33.64 -32.27 7.39
C THR A 382 -34.02 -31.61 6.06
N SER A 383 -34.65 -30.43 6.13
CA SER A 383 -35.24 -29.72 5.00
C SER A 383 -34.76 -28.26 4.97
N ASN A 384 -34.71 -27.66 3.79
CA ASN A 384 -34.38 -26.24 3.66
C ASN A 384 -35.53 -25.38 4.20
N VAL A 385 -35.19 -24.39 5.04
CA VAL A 385 -36.15 -23.50 5.69
C VAL A 385 -36.00 -22.10 5.13
N ARG A 386 -37.09 -21.52 4.60
CA ARG A 386 -37.08 -20.11 4.17
C ARG A 386 -37.31 -19.21 5.38
N ILE A 387 -36.30 -18.41 5.73
CA ILE A 387 -36.35 -17.50 6.89
C ILE A 387 -36.59 -16.04 6.53
N GLY A 388 -36.51 -15.70 5.24
CA GLY A 388 -36.79 -14.36 4.74
C GLY A 388 -37.35 -14.37 3.33
N LEU A 389 -38.28 -13.47 3.05
CA LEU A 389 -38.78 -13.21 1.69
C LEU A 389 -39.07 -11.72 1.52
N SER A 390 -38.70 -11.19 0.36
CA SER A 390 -39.05 -9.85 -0.13
C SER A 390 -39.49 -9.97 -1.60
N THR A 391 -39.86 -8.85 -2.22
CA THR A 391 -40.19 -8.82 -3.66
C THR A 391 -39.02 -9.15 -4.57
N SER A 392 -37.79 -8.98 -4.08
CA SER A 392 -36.58 -9.03 -4.90
C SER A 392 -35.53 -10.03 -4.41
N ALA A 393 -35.68 -10.59 -3.21
CA ALA A 393 -34.79 -11.60 -2.66
C ALA A 393 -35.52 -12.58 -1.73
N ALA A 394 -35.02 -13.81 -1.67
CA ALA A 394 -35.43 -14.83 -0.70
C ALA A 394 -34.19 -15.35 0.04
N PHE A 395 -34.37 -15.72 1.31
CA PHE A 395 -33.28 -16.20 2.15
C PHE A 395 -33.64 -17.50 2.83
N TYR A 396 -32.74 -18.47 2.74
CA TYR A 396 -32.92 -19.83 3.21
C TYR A 396 -31.82 -20.25 4.18
N VAL A 397 -32.17 -21.12 5.10
CA VAL A 397 -31.24 -21.98 5.82
C VAL A 397 -31.35 -23.37 5.22
N LEU A 398 -30.23 -23.91 4.77
CA LEU A 398 -30.17 -25.23 4.17
C LEU A 398 -30.02 -26.29 5.27
N SER A 399 -30.44 -27.53 4.98
CA SER A 399 -30.26 -28.64 5.92
C SER A 399 -28.79 -29.00 6.17
N SER A 400 -27.87 -28.48 5.35
CA SER A 400 -26.41 -28.53 5.57
C SER A 400 -25.91 -27.58 6.67
N GLY A 401 -26.75 -26.64 7.14
CA GLY A 401 -26.34 -25.56 8.03
C GLY A 401 -25.83 -24.31 7.31
N GLU A 402 -25.73 -24.35 5.99
CA GLU A 402 -25.42 -23.18 5.17
C GLU A 402 -26.62 -22.22 5.10
N LEU A 403 -26.33 -20.94 4.99
CA LEU A 403 -27.27 -19.89 4.64
C LEU A 403 -27.22 -19.67 3.13
N GLN A 404 -28.37 -19.37 2.52
CA GLN A 404 -28.47 -19.10 1.09
C GLN A 404 -29.34 -17.87 0.79
N ALA A 405 -28.75 -16.87 0.13
CA ALA A 405 -29.46 -15.71 -0.41
C ALA A 405 -29.73 -15.91 -1.91
N ASN A 406 -30.99 -15.75 -2.33
CA ASN A 406 -31.41 -15.86 -3.73
C ASN A 406 -31.99 -14.53 -4.22
N THR A 407 -31.82 -14.25 -5.51
CA THR A 407 -32.68 -13.29 -6.21
C THR A 407 -34.11 -13.85 -6.32
N ALA A 408 -35.12 -12.98 -6.42
CA ALA A 408 -36.52 -13.41 -6.48
C ALA A 408 -36.85 -14.33 -7.67
N ASP A 409 -36.13 -14.19 -8.78
CA ASP A 409 -36.23 -15.04 -9.98
C ASP A 409 -35.35 -16.31 -9.91
N ASN A 410 -34.60 -16.50 -8.82
CA ASN A 410 -33.58 -17.53 -8.63
C ASN A 410 -32.49 -17.58 -9.71
N SER A 411 -32.27 -16.48 -10.45
CA SER A 411 -31.16 -16.38 -11.41
C SER A 411 -29.78 -16.38 -10.74
N TYR A 412 -29.71 -16.01 -9.46
CA TYR A 412 -28.49 -16.04 -8.66
C TYR A 412 -28.77 -16.55 -7.24
N ALA A 413 -27.80 -17.32 -6.72
CA ALA A 413 -27.79 -17.78 -5.34
C ALA A 413 -26.38 -17.66 -4.75
N PHE A 414 -26.29 -17.19 -3.52
CA PHE A 414 -25.05 -17.14 -2.73
C PHE A 414 -25.20 -18.00 -1.47
N ARG A 415 -24.26 -18.92 -1.24
CA ARG A 415 -24.24 -19.82 -0.08
C ARG A 415 -23.04 -19.54 0.80
N PHE A 416 -23.24 -19.60 2.11
CA PHE A 416 -22.16 -19.40 3.08
C PHE A 416 -22.53 -20.01 4.45
N PHE A 417 -21.54 -20.34 5.26
CA PHE A 417 -21.75 -20.61 6.68
C PHE A 417 -21.72 -19.29 7.46
N TYR A 418 -22.64 -19.13 8.42
CA TYR A 418 -22.75 -17.89 9.20
C TYR A 418 -21.47 -17.59 9.98
N GLU A 419 -20.98 -18.55 10.77
CA GLU A 419 -19.89 -18.31 11.72
C GLU A 419 -18.56 -17.92 11.06
N PRO A 420 -18.09 -18.59 9.99
CA PRO A 420 -16.89 -18.16 9.28
C PRO A 420 -16.99 -16.77 8.63
N LEU A 421 -18.22 -16.29 8.32
CA LEU A 421 -18.42 -15.01 7.64
C LEU A 421 -18.70 -13.85 8.60
N CYS A 422 -19.59 -14.08 9.56
CA CYS A 422 -20.16 -13.06 10.46
C CYS A 422 -19.68 -13.20 11.92
N GLY A 423 -18.85 -14.18 12.24
CA GLY A 423 -18.50 -14.55 13.61
C GLY A 423 -19.61 -15.33 14.33
N PRO A 424 -19.47 -15.61 15.63
CA PRO A 424 -20.47 -16.38 16.37
C PRO A 424 -21.84 -15.68 16.40
N LEU A 425 -22.92 -16.45 16.26
CA LEU A 425 -24.28 -15.92 16.28
C LEU A 425 -24.64 -15.45 17.71
N PRO A 426 -24.92 -14.16 17.95
CA PRO A 426 -25.14 -13.65 19.30
C PRO A 426 -26.33 -14.30 19.97
N ASP A 427 -26.20 -14.65 21.25
CA ASP A 427 -27.32 -15.16 22.04
C ASP A 427 -28.51 -14.19 21.93
N VAL A 428 -29.68 -14.75 21.61
CA VAL A 428 -30.90 -13.95 21.64
C VAL A 428 -31.25 -13.92 23.11
N PRO A 429 -31.33 -12.72 23.73
CA PRO A 429 -31.80 -12.62 25.09
C PRO A 429 -33.10 -13.40 25.17
N ALA A 430 -33.21 -14.34 26.11
CA ALA A 430 -34.48 -15.01 26.35
C ALA A 430 -35.54 -13.90 26.44
N GLU A 431 -36.58 -13.96 25.60
CA GLU A 431 -37.64 -12.95 25.66
C GLU A 431 -38.00 -12.80 27.13
N PRO A 432 -38.03 -11.57 27.67
CA PRO A 432 -38.33 -11.38 29.07
C PRO A 432 -39.62 -12.14 29.31
N VAL A 433 -39.56 -13.17 30.16
CA VAL A 433 -40.75 -13.89 30.56
C VAL A 433 -41.60 -12.82 31.19
N ILE A 434 -42.61 -12.35 30.45
CA ILE A 434 -43.64 -11.50 30.99
C ILE A 434 -44.34 -12.43 31.95
N THR A 435 -43.83 -12.47 33.18
CA THR A 435 -44.56 -13.00 34.31
C THR A 435 -45.80 -12.13 34.30
N PRO A 436 -46.99 -12.70 34.02
CA PRO A 436 -48.19 -11.90 34.05
C PRO A 436 -48.16 -11.17 35.39
N GLU A 437 -48.19 -9.83 35.37
CA GLU A 437 -48.38 -9.10 36.60
C GLU A 437 -49.55 -9.78 37.31
N PRO A 438 -49.39 -10.20 38.58
CA PRO A 438 -50.52 -10.72 39.31
C PRO A 438 -51.63 -9.69 39.14
N VAL A 439 -52.76 -10.13 38.60
CA VAL A 439 -53.94 -9.26 38.47
C VAL A 439 -54.24 -8.81 39.88
N GLU A 440 -53.82 -7.60 40.24
CA GLU A 440 -54.30 -6.98 41.46
C GLU A 440 -55.81 -6.92 41.30
N GLU A 441 -56.52 -7.71 42.11
CA GLU A 441 -57.96 -7.57 42.25
C GLU A 441 -58.23 -6.11 42.60
N LEU A 442 -58.67 -5.34 41.61
CA LEU A 442 -59.11 -3.97 41.83
C LEU A 442 -60.17 -4.04 42.94
N PRO A 443 -60.03 -3.25 44.02
CA PRO A 443 -61.02 -3.23 45.08
C PRO A 443 -62.40 -2.93 44.48
N ALA A 444 -63.42 -3.61 45.00
CA ALA A 444 -64.75 -3.79 44.43
C ALA A 444 -65.60 -2.52 44.13
N ASN A 445 -65.03 -1.32 44.07
CA ASN A 445 -65.74 -0.06 43.83
C ASN A 445 -64.94 0.99 43.02
N THR A 446 -64.10 0.58 42.06
CA THR A 446 -63.42 1.57 41.20
C THR A 446 -64.29 1.92 39.98
N ILE A 447 -64.91 3.09 40.01
CA ILE A 447 -65.62 3.69 38.87
C ILE A 447 -64.58 4.11 37.82
N VAL A 448 -64.52 3.40 36.69
CA VAL A 448 -63.70 3.80 35.54
C VAL A 448 -64.50 4.76 34.68
N ASN A 449 -64.16 6.05 34.74
CA ASN A 449 -64.75 7.05 33.85
C ASN A 449 -64.00 7.02 32.50
N ARG A 450 -64.59 6.42 31.47
CA ARG A 450 -64.07 6.51 30.09
C ARG A 450 -64.70 7.72 29.39
N PRO A 451 -63.92 8.64 28.80
CA PRO A 451 -64.49 9.67 27.94
C PRO A 451 -65.04 9.02 26.66
N PHE A 452 -66.27 9.39 26.32
CA PHE A 452 -66.94 9.05 25.07
C PHE A 452 -66.33 9.91 23.96
N SER A 453 -65.50 9.33 23.09
CA SER A 453 -65.14 9.95 21.82
C SER A 453 -66.22 9.59 20.80
N GLY A 454 -67.02 10.59 20.42
CA GLY A 454 -67.94 10.51 19.29
C GLY A 454 -67.22 10.48 17.94
#